data_AF-A0A7V3NJX2-F1
#
_entry.id   AF-A0A7V3NJX2-F1
#
_cell.length_a   1.000
_cell.length_b   1.000
_cell.length_c   1.000
_cell.angle_alpha   90.00
_cell.angle_beta   90.00
_cell.angle_gamma   90.00
#
_symmetry.space_group_name_H-M   'P 1'
#
loop_
_entity.id
_entity.type
_entity.pdbx_description
1 polymer ?
#
loop_
_entity_poly.entity_id
_entity_poly.type
_entity_poly.pdbx_seq_one_letter_code
_entity_poly.pdbx_strand_id
1 'polypeptide(L)'
;MRSHFSPGAFAGIMRPVESLERRTRMKATVGSANPVKVAAAEEVLRRAYGSCQVEGREVAADLPAQPWGDWETRAGAVARAWAALRAGEADLGIGFEGGLQETERGLMTCAWAAVVDRQGRLGVGGSVGLLLPPEVARTVRQGAELGEAMDRWTGKQDTKRRMGAVGILTGGLLDRQQAYEQILTFALVRLLQAAWFDGEEAPAWEARPDEPDPSPGRPVLVSGCLLGLNCRYDGGHCLDPRLVQWAARGRVIPICPEVAGGLSIPRPLAEIQGGPAEAIL
;
A
#
# COMPACT_ATOMS: atom_id res chain seq x y z
N MET A 1 26.74 14.46 -15.64
CA MET A 1 25.96 14.72 -16.87
C MET A 1 24.50 14.92 -16.48
N ARG A 2 24.00 16.16 -16.48
CA ARG A 2 22.55 16.42 -16.40
C ARG A 2 22.01 16.20 -17.80
N SER A 3 21.22 15.16 -18.02
CA SER A 3 20.56 14.94 -19.32
C SER A 3 19.68 16.15 -19.62
N HIS A 4 19.95 16.83 -20.73
CA HIS A 4 19.04 17.81 -21.30
C HIS A 4 17.78 17.08 -21.76
N PHE A 5 16.76 17.09 -20.89
CA PHE A 5 15.41 16.72 -21.26
C PHE A 5 14.94 17.75 -22.30
N SER A 6 14.76 17.34 -23.56
CA SER A 6 14.26 18.22 -24.63
C SER A 6 12.74 18.16 -24.63
N PRO A 7 12.02 19.22 -24.21
CA PRO A 7 10.56 19.19 -24.11
C PRO A 7 9.88 18.98 -25.48
N GLY A 8 10.58 19.28 -26.58
CA GLY A 8 10.05 19.18 -27.94
C GLY A 8 9.70 17.76 -28.39
N ALA A 9 10.29 16.72 -27.80
CA ALA A 9 10.03 15.33 -28.18
C ALA A 9 8.65 14.81 -27.72
N PHE A 10 7.99 15.50 -26.78
CA PHE A 10 6.67 15.13 -26.24
C PHE A 10 5.61 16.23 -26.47
N ALA A 11 5.89 17.16 -27.38
CA ALA A 11 4.95 18.23 -27.74
C ALA A 11 3.61 17.63 -28.19
N GLY A 12 2.52 17.99 -27.51
CA GLY A 12 1.17 17.47 -27.76
C GLY A 12 0.72 16.31 -26.86
N ILE A 13 1.65 15.61 -26.19
CA ILE A 13 1.35 14.55 -25.21
C ILE A 13 1.56 15.07 -23.78
N MET A 14 2.69 15.73 -23.54
CA MET A 14 2.98 16.33 -22.24
C MET A 14 2.20 17.64 -22.10
N ARG A 15 1.32 17.73 -21.09
CA ARG A 15 0.69 18.99 -20.67
C ARG A 15 1.43 19.54 -19.46
N PRO A 16 2.30 20.55 -19.62
CA PRO A 16 3.01 21.16 -18.50
C PRO A 16 2.00 21.66 -17.48
N VAL A 17 2.35 21.57 -16.21
CA VAL A 17 1.47 22.00 -15.11
C VAL A 17 1.14 23.50 -15.24
N GLU A 18 2.03 24.29 -15.83
CA GLU A 18 1.88 25.71 -16.15
C GLU A 18 0.79 25.98 -17.20
N SER A 19 0.45 24.99 -18.02
CA SER A 19 -0.59 25.10 -19.06
C SER A 19 -1.99 24.70 -18.58
N LEU A 20 -2.12 24.18 -17.35
CA LEU A 20 -3.41 23.83 -16.74
C LEU A 20 -4.09 25.08 -16.17
N GLU A 21 -5.42 25.17 -16.24
CA GLU A 21 -6.17 26.26 -15.60
C GLU A 21 -5.97 26.19 -14.07
N ARG A 22 -5.21 27.15 -13.53
CA ARG A 22 -4.88 27.19 -12.10
C ARG A 22 -5.93 27.98 -11.32
N ARG A 23 -6.43 27.41 -10.23
CA ARG A 23 -7.10 28.20 -9.19
C ARG A 23 -6.08 29.20 -8.61
N THR A 24 -6.52 30.42 -8.35
CA THR A 24 -5.69 31.53 -7.85
C THR A 24 -5.05 31.27 -6.48
N ARG A 25 -5.55 30.29 -5.71
CA ARG A 25 -4.94 29.79 -4.46
C ARG A 25 -5.49 28.40 -4.12
N MET A 26 -4.62 27.43 -3.84
CA MET A 26 -5.01 26.08 -3.44
C MET A 26 -4.97 25.92 -1.90
N LYS A 27 -6.06 25.53 -1.25
CA LYS A 27 -6.08 25.17 0.18
C LYS A 27 -6.05 23.65 0.34
N ALA A 28 -5.14 23.13 1.15
CA ALA A 28 -5.06 21.70 1.44
C ALA A 28 -4.96 21.43 2.94
N THR A 29 -5.61 20.35 3.38
CA THR A 29 -5.43 19.80 4.74
C THR A 29 -4.74 18.44 4.62
N VAL A 30 -3.67 18.26 5.38
CA VAL A 30 -2.97 16.97 5.53
C VAL A 30 -3.51 16.27 6.77
N GLY A 31 -3.96 15.02 6.64
CA GLY A 31 -4.46 14.16 7.71
C GLY A 31 -3.37 13.64 8.65
N SER A 32 -2.50 14.53 9.11
CA SER A 32 -1.43 14.30 10.09
C SER A 32 -0.87 15.64 10.58
N ALA A 33 -0.61 15.77 11.88
CA ALA A 33 0.12 16.93 12.44
C ALA A 33 1.65 16.85 12.29
N ASN A 34 2.20 15.78 11.70
CA ASN A 34 3.65 15.65 11.48
C ASN A 34 4.18 16.73 10.50
N PRO A 35 5.15 17.58 10.93
CA PRO A 35 5.65 18.69 10.12
C PRO A 35 6.33 18.23 8.81
N VAL A 36 6.94 17.05 8.77
CA VAL A 36 7.58 16.51 7.56
C VAL A 36 6.55 16.19 6.48
N LYS A 37 5.38 15.65 6.87
CA LYS A 37 4.28 15.36 5.94
C LYS A 37 3.64 16.64 5.42
N VAL A 38 3.48 17.65 6.29
CA VAL A 38 2.96 18.98 5.91
C VAL A 38 3.91 19.68 4.94
N ALA A 39 5.21 19.71 5.24
CA ALA A 39 6.23 20.32 4.38
C ALA A 39 6.32 19.64 3.00
N ALA A 40 6.26 18.30 2.96
CA ALA A 40 6.23 17.57 1.69
C ALA A 40 5.00 17.94 0.84
N ALA A 41 3.82 18.06 1.48
CA ALA A 41 2.61 18.46 0.79
C ALA A 41 2.68 19.91 0.28
N GLU A 42 3.18 20.83 1.09
CA GLU A 42 3.38 22.22 0.70
C GLU A 42 4.33 22.34 -0.49
N GLU A 43 5.47 21.65 -0.47
CA GLU A 43 6.46 21.73 -1.56
C GLU A 43 5.93 21.13 -2.88
N VAL A 44 5.19 20.02 -2.83
CA VAL A 44 4.56 19.46 -4.03
C VAL A 44 3.44 20.38 -4.54
N LEU A 45 2.54 20.86 -3.67
CA LEU A 45 1.43 21.72 -4.08
C LEU A 45 1.89 23.09 -4.57
N ARG A 46 2.97 23.64 -4.02
CA ARG A 46 3.59 24.87 -4.51
C ARG A 46 4.12 24.71 -5.93
N ARG A 47 4.78 23.59 -6.23
CA ARG A 47 5.20 23.25 -7.61
C ARG A 47 3.99 23.05 -8.54
N ALA A 48 2.97 22.35 -8.06
CA ALA A 48 1.80 22.01 -8.85
C ALA A 48 0.86 23.21 -9.13
N TYR A 49 0.56 24.02 -8.12
CA TYR A 49 -0.47 25.06 -8.19
C TYR A 49 0.07 26.48 -8.03
N GLY A 50 1.34 26.65 -7.67
CA GLY A 50 1.94 27.96 -7.40
C GLY A 50 1.61 28.43 -6.00
N SER A 51 0.52 29.18 -5.83
CA SER A 51 0.07 29.66 -4.51
C SER A 51 -0.75 28.58 -3.80
N CYS A 52 -0.26 28.12 -2.65
CA CYS A 52 -0.96 27.16 -1.79
C CYS A 52 -0.93 27.55 -0.31
N GLN A 53 -1.91 27.06 0.44
CA GLN A 53 -1.92 27.06 1.90
C GLN A 53 -2.16 25.63 2.36
N VAL A 54 -1.22 25.10 3.14
CA VAL A 54 -1.29 23.72 3.64
C VAL A 54 -1.32 23.75 5.16
N GLU A 55 -2.26 23.05 5.76
CA GLU A 55 -2.31 22.83 7.20
C GLU A 55 -2.30 21.34 7.53
N GLY A 56 -1.68 20.97 8.66
CA GLY A 56 -1.73 19.62 9.20
C GLY A 56 -2.82 19.50 10.26
N ARG A 57 -3.60 18.42 10.21
CA ARG A 57 -4.60 18.09 11.22
C ARG A 57 -4.48 16.63 11.63
N GLU A 58 -4.47 16.39 12.93
CA GLU A 58 -4.56 15.01 13.43
C GLU A 58 -5.96 14.47 13.16
N VAL A 59 -6.03 13.35 12.45
CA VAL A 59 -7.29 12.67 12.11
C VAL A 59 -7.22 11.23 12.57
N ALA A 60 -8.31 10.74 13.17
CA ALA A 60 -8.44 9.33 13.49
C ALA A 60 -8.51 8.54 12.18
N ALA A 61 -7.65 7.53 12.06
CA ALA A 61 -7.78 6.47 11.08
C ALA A 61 -7.79 5.18 11.89
N ASP A 62 -8.85 4.39 11.77
CA ASP A 62 -9.03 3.12 12.48
C ASP A 62 -8.12 2.05 11.88
N LEU A 63 -6.80 2.25 12.01
CA LEU A 63 -5.80 1.38 11.42
C LEU A 63 -4.74 0.97 12.44
N PRO A 64 -4.18 -0.24 12.28
CA PRO A 64 -3.06 -0.69 13.09
C PRO A 64 -1.90 0.32 13.05
N ALA A 65 -1.17 0.43 14.16
CA ALA A 65 0.01 1.30 14.25
C ALA A 65 1.11 0.95 13.22
N GLN A 66 1.16 -0.31 12.79
CA GLN A 66 2.07 -0.82 11.77
C GLN A 66 1.27 -1.54 10.66
N PRO A 67 0.89 -0.83 9.58
CA PRO A 67 0.20 -1.43 8.44
C PRO A 67 1.07 -2.47 7.72
N TRP A 68 0.44 -3.57 7.30
CA TRP A 68 1.08 -4.64 6.54
C TRP A 68 0.53 -4.73 5.11
N GLY A 69 1.44 -4.52 4.18
CA GLY A 69 1.25 -4.60 2.75
C GLY A 69 0.69 -3.32 2.13
N ASP A 70 0.73 -3.29 0.80
CA ASP A 70 0.29 -2.11 0.04
C ASP A 70 -1.19 -1.78 0.26
N TRP A 71 -2.04 -2.79 0.42
CA TRP A 71 -3.47 -2.57 0.61
C TRP A 71 -3.78 -1.82 1.91
N GLU A 72 -3.36 -2.33 3.07
CA GLU A 72 -3.62 -1.68 4.37
C GLU A 72 -3.01 -0.28 4.42
N THR A 73 -1.79 -0.15 3.88
CA THR A 73 -1.07 1.13 3.85
C THR A 73 -1.78 2.13 2.96
N ARG A 74 -2.22 1.73 1.75
CA ARG A 74 -2.98 2.59 0.85
C ARG A 74 -4.33 2.97 1.46
N ALA A 75 -5.05 2.02 2.05
CA ALA A 75 -6.33 2.27 2.71
C ALA A 75 -6.18 3.35 3.81
N GLY A 76 -5.08 3.32 4.57
CA GLY A 76 -4.78 4.38 5.54
C GLY A 76 -4.48 5.74 4.97
N ALA A 77 -3.71 5.80 3.88
CA ALA A 77 -3.51 7.05 3.18
C ALA A 77 -4.86 7.62 2.69
N VAL A 78 -5.72 6.79 2.11
CA VAL A 78 -7.05 7.19 1.60
C VAL A 78 -7.97 7.65 2.73
N ALA A 79 -8.08 6.88 3.82
CA ALA A 79 -8.91 7.22 4.97
C ALA A 79 -8.50 8.57 5.58
N ARG A 80 -7.19 8.80 5.73
CA ARG A 80 -6.65 10.08 6.22
C ARG A 80 -6.93 11.24 5.27
N ALA A 81 -6.81 11.04 3.96
CA ALA A 81 -7.08 12.07 2.96
C ALA A 81 -8.55 12.52 3.01
N TRP A 82 -9.48 11.56 3.07
CA TRP A 82 -10.90 11.84 3.21
C TRP A 82 -11.25 12.51 4.54
N ALA A 83 -10.68 12.03 5.66
CA ALA A 83 -10.88 12.65 6.96
C ALA A 83 -10.37 14.10 6.97
N ALA A 84 -9.21 14.36 6.35
CA ALA A 84 -8.65 15.69 6.20
C ALA A 84 -9.56 16.61 5.38
N LEU A 85 -10.08 16.14 4.23
CA LEU A 85 -11.00 16.92 3.39
C LEU A 85 -12.30 17.27 4.15
N ARG A 86 -12.84 16.33 4.93
CA ARG A 86 -14.09 16.53 5.70
C ARG A 86 -13.92 17.42 6.92
N ALA A 87 -12.70 17.57 7.44
CA ALA A 87 -12.45 18.30 8.67
C ALA A 87 -12.48 19.83 8.53
N GLY A 88 -12.63 20.37 7.32
CA GLY A 88 -12.64 21.82 7.09
C GLY A 88 -13.03 22.23 5.67
N GLU A 89 -12.56 23.41 5.28
CA GLU A 89 -12.89 24.07 4.00
C GLU A 89 -11.77 23.96 2.95
N ALA A 90 -10.86 23.00 3.08
CA ALA A 90 -9.79 22.79 2.12
C ALA A 90 -10.31 22.31 0.76
N ASP A 91 -9.69 22.76 -0.33
CA ASP A 91 -9.96 22.27 -1.68
C ASP A 91 -9.50 20.81 -1.85
N LEU A 92 -8.41 20.43 -1.15
CA LEU A 92 -7.80 19.11 -1.17
C LEU A 92 -7.64 18.52 0.24
N GLY A 93 -7.91 17.24 0.38
CA GLY A 93 -7.48 16.42 1.52
C GLY A 93 -6.32 15.53 1.12
N ILE A 94 -5.28 15.47 1.95
CA ILE A 94 -4.07 14.68 1.69
C ILE A 94 -3.84 13.71 2.84
N GLY A 95 -3.53 12.46 2.51
CA GLY A 95 -3.16 11.44 3.49
C GLY A 95 -1.85 10.78 3.11
N PHE A 96 -1.07 10.42 4.13
CA PHE A 96 0.18 9.68 4.00
C PHE A 96 0.21 8.56 5.02
N GLU A 97 0.59 7.36 4.58
CA GLU A 97 0.74 6.20 5.44
C GLU A 97 2.02 5.44 5.09
N GLY A 98 2.71 4.95 6.11
CA GLY A 98 3.87 4.08 5.95
C GLY A 98 3.56 2.71 6.49
N GLY A 99 4.00 1.67 5.79
CA GLY A 99 3.78 0.29 6.17
C GLY A 99 4.98 -0.57 5.84
N LEU A 100 4.77 -1.89 5.90
CA LEU A 100 5.77 -2.90 5.60
C LEU A 100 5.19 -3.97 4.71
N GLN A 101 5.99 -4.49 3.78
CA GLN A 101 5.58 -5.52 2.83
C GLN A 101 6.57 -6.68 2.86
N GLU A 102 6.07 -7.89 3.09
CA GLU A 102 6.86 -9.10 2.83
C GLU A 102 6.94 -9.34 1.32
N THR A 103 8.15 -9.58 0.84
CA THR A 103 8.46 -9.88 -0.57
C THR A 103 9.43 -11.04 -0.66
N GLU A 104 9.60 -11.57 -1.87
CA GLU A 104 10.64 -12.55 -2.21
C GLU A 104 12.06 -12.04 -1.91
N ARG A 105 12.26 -10.72 -1.86
CA ARG A 105 13.55 -10.07 -1.54
C ARG A 105 13.76 -9.87 -0.04
N GLY A 106 12.75 -10.12 0.78
CA GLY A 106 12.73 -9.88 2.22
C GLY A 106 11.70 -8.83 2.64
N LEU A 107 11.77 -8.42 3.91
CA LEU A 107 10.88 -7.41 4.46
C LEU A 107 11.29 -6.03 3.95
N MET A 108 10.39 -5.35 3.27
CA MET A 108 10.62 -4.02 2.72
C MET A 108 9.69 -3.01 3.39
N THR A 109 10.10 -1.74 3.44
CA THR A 109 9.16 -0.64 3.70
C THR A 109 8.15 -0.55 2.56
N CYS A 110 6.97 -0.01 2.82
CA CYS A 110 6.09 0.55 1.80
C CYS A 110 5.55 1.90 2.29
N ALA A 111 5.15 2.76 1.36
CA ALA A 111 4.53 4.03 1.70
C ALA A 111 3.55 4.45 0.61
N TRP A 112 2.44 5.05 1.04
CA TRP A 112 1.38 5.54 0.16
C TRP A 112 0.98 6.95 0.54
N ALA A 113 0.67 7.73 -0.49
CA ALA A 113 -0.03 9.00 -0.41
C ALA A 113 -1.35 8.91 -1.15
N ALA A 114 -2.34 9.63 -0.66
CA ALA A 114 -3.61 9.83 -1.31
C ALA A 114 -3.96 11.32 -1.31
N VAL A 115 -4.62 11.77 -2.37
CA VAL A 115 -5.17 13.12 -2.48
C VAL A 115 -6.60 13.04 -2.98
N VAL A 116 -7.50 13.75 -2.34
CA VAL A 116 -8.91 13.82 -2.72
C VAL A 116 -9.36 15.26 -2.81
N ASP A 117 -10.15 15.59 -3.82
CA ASP A 117 -10.75 16.92 -3.99
C ASP A 117 -12.24 16.97 -3.65
N ARG A 118 -12.83 18.17 -3.74
CA ARG A 118 -14.26 18.40 -3.47
C ARG A 118 -15.22 17.73 -4.45
N GLN A 119 -14.74 17.34 -5.62
CA GLN A 119 -15.52 16.58 -6.60
C GLN A 119 -15.46 15.07 -6.30
N GLY A 120 -14.69 14.65 -5.29
CA GLY A 120 -14.51 13.26 -4.91
C GLY A 120 -13.49 12.52 -5.78
N ARG A 121 -12.71 13.23 -6.62
CA ARG A 121 -11.66 12.60 -7.41
C ARG A 121 -10.53 12.17 -6.48
N LEU A 122 -10.23 10.88 -6.47
CA LEU A 122 -9.21 10.27 -5.62
C LEU A 122 -7.97 9.92 -6.44
N GLY A 123 -6.83 10.50 -6.10
CA GLY A 123 -5.53 10.09 -6.61
C GLY A 123 -4.72 9.37 -5.56
N VAL A 124 -3.99 8.32 -5.95
CA VAL A 124 -3.08 7.58 -5.06
C VAL A 124 -1.72 7.41 -5.70
N GLY A 125 -0.67 7.37 -4.88
CA GLY A 125 0.70 7.16 -5.31
C GLY A 125 1.49 6.49 -4.21
N GLY A 126 2.32 5.50 -4.53
CA GLY A 126 2.98 4.71 -3.49
C GLY A 126 3.75 3.52 -4.03
N SER A 127 3.77 2.45 -3.23
CA SER A 127 4.52 1.21 -3.49
C SER A 127 6.06 1.39 -3.53
N VAL A 128 6.57 2.51 -3.03
CA VAL A 128 8.03 2.71 -2.88
C VAL A 128 8.53 1.94 -1.67
N GLY A 129 9.52 1.08 -1.87
CA GLY A 129 10.01 0.20 -0.83
C GLY A 129 11.52 0.09 -0.77
N LEU A 130 12.03 0.03 0.45
CA LEU A 130 13.43 -0.15 0.77
C LEU A 130 13.59 -1.45 1.57
N LEU A 131 14.55 -2.28 1.16
CA LEU A 131 14.85 -3.52 1.88
C LEU A 131 15.38 -3.21 3.27
N LEU A 132 14.79 -3.84 4.29
CA LEU A 132 15.26 -3.70 5.65
C LEU A 132 16.47 -4.60 5.92
N PRO A 133 17.44 -4.15 6.75
CA PRO A 133 18.50 -5.03 7.24
C PRO A 133 17.91 -6.29 7.90
N PRO A 134 18.54 -7.48 7.74
CA PRO A 134 17.99 -8.73 8.27
C PRO A 134 17.70 -8.72 9.78
N GLU A 135 18.47 -7.97 10.56
CA GLU A 135 18.26 -7.81 12.01
C GLU A 135 17.05 -6.94 12.35
N VAL A 136 16.87 -5.82 11.66
CA VAL A 136 15.68 -4.98 11.76
C VAL A 136 14.45 -5.80 11.37
N ALA A 137 14.52 -6.53 10.25
CA ALA A 137 13.43 -7.36 9.77
C ALA A 137 13.05 -8.46 10.76
N ARG A 138 14.02 -9.14 11.38
CA ARG A 138 13.76 -10.12 12.45
C ARG A 138 13.05 -9.50 13.65
N THR A 139 13.51 -8.32 14.08
CA THR A 139 12.92 -7.61 15.23
C THR A 139 11.47 -7.22 14.96
N VAL A 140 11.18 -6.71 13.77
CA VAL A 140 9.81 -6.37 13.38
C VAL A 140 8.91 -7.59 13.28
N ARG A 141 9.39 -8.70 12.71
CA ARG A 141 8.64 -9.98 12.65
C ARG A 141 8.29 -10.54 14.03
N GLN A 142 9.04 -10.14 15.07
CA GLN A 142 8.76 -10.48 16.47
C GLN A 142 7.73 -9.55 17.13
N GLY A 143 7.16 -8.59 16.38
CA GLY A 143 6.08 -7.71 16.82
C GLY A 143 6.51 -6.28 17.17
N ALA A 144 7.78 -5.93 17.03
CA ALA A 144 8.24 -4.55 17.25
C ALA A 144 7.78 -3.61 16.12
N GLU A 145 7.49 -2.35 16.45
CA GLU A 145 7.32 -1.33 15.42
C GLU A 145 8.63 -1.06 14.67
N LEU A 146 8.54 -0.69 13.39
CA LEU A 146 9.73 -0.35 12.60
C LEU A 146 10.59 0.74 13.25
N GLY A 147 9.96 1.76 13.83
CA GLY A 147 10.68 2.86 14.48
C GLY A 147 11.55 2.38 15.64
N GLU A 148 11.00 1.52 16.49
CA GLU A 148 11.71 0.93 17.63
C GLU A 148 12.82 -0.02 17.18
N ALA A 149 12.55 -0.83 16.15
CA ALA A 149 13.54 -1.73 15.57
C ALA A 149 14.73 -0.97 14.97
N MET A 150 14.47 0.15 14.28
CA MET A 150 15.50 1.02 13.72
C MET A 150 16.29 1.75 14.82
N ASP A 151 15.64 2.27 15.85
CA ASP A 151 16.30 2.92 16.99
C ASP A 151 17.26 1.94 17.68
N ARG A 152 16.79 0.72 17.97
CA ARG A 152 17.63 -0.35 18.56
C ARG A 152 18.82 -0.69 17.67
N TRP A 153 18.61 -0.89 16.37
CA TRP A 153 19.67 -1.29 15.45
C TRP A 153 20.71 -0.18 15.22
N THR A 154 20.29 1.08 15.22
CA THR A 154 21.19 2.23 14.98
C THR A 154 21.84 2.78 16.25
N GLY A 155 21.41 2.33 17.43
CA GLY A 155 21.84 2.89 18.72
C GLY A 155 21.42 4.35 18.94
N LYS A 156 20.38 4.82 18.23
CA LYS A 156 19.85 6.18 18.31
C LYS A 156 18.42 6.16 18.86
N GLN A 157 17.94 7.32 19.30
CA GLN A 157 16.54 7.51 19.70
C GLN A 157 15.81 8.44 18.73
N ASP A 158 14.53 8.15 18.51
CA ASP A 158 13.58 8.97 17.75
C ASP A 158 14.02 9.20 16.28
N THR A 159 14.57 8.15 15.67
CA THR A 159 14.92 8.20 14.24
C THR A 159 13.71 8.45 13.36
N LYS A 160 12.52 8.01 13.80
CA LYS A 160 11.22 8.20 13.11
C LYS A 160 10.96 9.67 12.84
N ARG A 161 11.13 10.59 13.80
CA ARG A 161 10.79 12.03 13.62
C ARG A 161 11.83 12.85 12.86
N ARG A 162 13.07 12.37 12.73
CA ARG A 162 14.15 13.05 11.99
C ARG A 162 14.34 12.47 10.59
N MET A 163 15.36 11.64 10.40
CA MET A 163 15.72 11.08 9.07
C MET A 163 14.77 9.96 8.59
N GLY A 164 14.13 9.25 9.51
CA GLY A 164 13.37 8.03 9.21
C GLY A 164 14.26 6.88 8.71
N ALA A 165 13.65 5.71 8.50
CA ALA A 165 14.35 4.53 7.99
C ALA A 165 14.98 4.79 6.60
N VAL A 166 14.25 5.49 5.73
CA VAL A 166 14.74 5.91 4.39
C VAL A 166 16.04 6.68 4.50
N GLY A 167 16.07 7.80 5.23
CA GLY A 167 17.27 8.64 5.30
C GLY A 167 18.48 7.91 5.89
N ILE A 168 18.27 7.02 6.85
CA ILE A 168 19.34 6.23 7.46
C ILE A 168 19.91 5.22 6.47
N LEU A 169 19.03 4.42 5.87
CA LEU A 169 19.42 3.30 5.02
C LEU A 169 19.96 3.76 3.65
N THR A 170 19.58 4.95 3.17
CA THR A 170 20.16 5.55 1.96
C THR A 170 21.39 6.42 2.24
N GLY A 171 21.89 6.48 3.48
CA GLY A 171 23.03 7.32 3.84
C GLY A 171 22.79 8.82 3.59
N GLY A 172 21.53 9.28 3.70
CA GLY A 172 21.15 10.67 3.46
C GLY A 172 20.95 11.09 2.01
N LEU A 173 21.07 10.17 1.03
CA LEU A 173 20.80 10.48 -0.38
C LEU A 173 19.33 10.83 -0.68
N LEU A 174 18.42 10.30 0.14
CA LEU A 174 17.00 10.61 0.12
C LEU A 174 16.54 10.80 1.56
N ASP A 175 15.94 11.94 1.89
CA ASP A 175 15.34 12.14 3.20
C ASP A 175 13.85 11.75 3.23
N ARG A 176 13.26 11.83 4.43
CA ARG A 176 11.86 11.47 4.65
C ARG A 176 10.89 12.42 3.94
N GLN A 177 11.21 13.70 3.83
CA GLN A 177 10.35 14.68 3.15
C GLN A 177 10.33 14.38 1.66
N GLN A 178 11.49 14.22 1.03
CA GLN A 178 11.65 13.93 -0.39
C GLN A 178 10.96 12.62 -0.78
N ALA A 179 11.04 11.59 0.08
CA ALA A 179 10.31 10.34 -0.13
C ALA A 179 8.78 10.55 -0.17
N TYR A 180 8.24 11.41 0.70
CA TYR A 180 6.81 11.76 0.68
C TYR A 180 6.44 12.65 -0.51
N GLU A 181 7.31 13.58 -0.90
CA GLU A 181 7.10 14.42 -2.08
C GLU A 181 6.93 13.57 -3.35
N GLN A 182 7.75 12.51 -3.50
CA GLN A 182 7.67 11.60 -4.64
C GLN A 182 6.30 10.94 -4.75
N ILE A 183 5.84 10.28 -3.67
CA ILE A 183 4.57 9.54 -3.71
C ILE A 183 3.35 10.47 -3.80
N LEU A 184 3.41 11.67 -3.24
CA LEU A 184 2.35 12.67 -3.41
C LEU A 184 2.31 13.23 -4.84
N THR A 185 3.47 13.41 -5.47
CA THR A 185 3.55 13.81 -6.89
C THR A 185 2.86 12.78 -7.78
N PHE A 186 3.04 11.49 -7.50
CA PHE A 186 2.33 10.42 -8.20
C PHE A 186 0.82 10.48 -7.93
N ALA A 187 0.42 10.68 -6.68
CA ALA A 187 -1.00 10.78 -6.31
C ALA A 187 -1.72 11.95 -7.01
N LEU A 188 -1.04 13.06 -7.26
CA LEU A 188 -1.64 14.23 -7.90
C LEU A 188 -1.92 14.07 -9.40
N VAL A 189 -1.35 13.06 -10.08
CA VAL A 189 -1.46 12.91 -11.54
C VAL A 189 -2.92 12.90 -11.99
N ARG A 190 -3.79 12.17 -11.28
CA ARG A 190 -5.23 12.09 -11.62
C ARG A 190 -5.92 13.45 -11.55
N LEU A 191 -5.56 14.28 -10.57
CA LEU A 191 -6.18 15.60 -10.39
C LEU A 191 -5.64 16.62 -11.39
N LEU A 192 -4.33 16.60 -11.63
CA LEU A 192 -3.67 17.51 -12.57
C LEU A 192 -4.07 17.22 -14.02
N GLN A 193 -4.24 15.94 -14.36
CA GLN A 193 -4.58 15.49 -15.70
C GLN A 193 -5.99 14.90 -15.74
N ALA A 194 -6.94 15.49 -15.02
CA ALA A 194 -8.30 14.95 -14.88
C ALA A 194 -8.95 14.58 -16.22
N ALA A 195 -8.74 15.39 -17.27
CA ALA A 195 -9.25 15.14 -18.62
C ALA A 195 -8.76 13.82 -19.26
N TRP A 196 -7.65 13.24 -18.78
CA TRP A 196 -7.15 11.93 -19.24
C TRP A 196 -7.86 10.75 -18.57
N PHE A 197 -8.57 11.00 -17.47
CA PHE A 197 -9.27 9.99 -16.69
C PHE A 197 -10.80 10.16 -16.79
N ASP A 198 -11.29 11.07 -17.64
CA ASP A 198 -12.71 11.25 -17.93
C ASP A 198 -13.17 10.10 -18.86
N GLY A 199 -14.06 9.23 -18.36
CA GLY A 199 -14.69 8.16 -19.15
C GLY A 199 -14.35 6.72 -18.74
N GLU A 200 -13.42 6.51 -17.81
CA GLU A 200 -13.18 5.18 -17.21
C GLU A 200 -14.08 4.98 -15.98
N GLU A 201 -14.64 3.77 -15.81
CA GLU A 201 -15.21 3.36 -14.52
C GLU A 201 -14.14 3.59 -13.44
N ALA A 202 -14.50 4.26 -12.34
CA ALA A 202 -13.60 4.46 -11.22
C ALA A 202 -12.92 3.13 -10.89
N PRO A 203 -11.57 3.05 -10.85
CA PRO A 203 -10.88 1.79 -10.67
C PRO A 203 -11.44 1.05 -9.46
N ALA A 204 -11.58 -0.28 -9.54
CA ALA A 204 -12.33 -1.08 -8.55
C ALA A 204 -11.94 -0.83 -7.07
N TRP A 205 -10.71 -0.37 -6.81
CA TRP A 205 -10.22 -0.01 -5.47
C TRP A 205 -10.73 1.35 -4.95
N GLU A 206 -11.21 2.27 -5.79
CA GLU A 206 -11.79 3.55 -5.39
C GLU A 206 -13.18 3.40 -4.77
N ALA A 207 -13.91 2.35 -5.18
CA ALA A 207 -15.30 2.18 -4.78
C ALA A 207 -15.46 1.68 -3.34
N ARG A 208 -14.42 1.12 -2.70
CA ARG A 208 -14.60 0.27 -1.50
C ARG A 208 -13.40 0.33 -0.55
N PRO A 209 -13.33 1.31 0.36
CA PRO A 209 -12.29 1.38 1.40
C PRO A 209 -12.37 0.22 2.42
N ASP A 210 -13.51 -0.47 2.46
CA ASP A 210 -13.86 -1.56 3.35
C ASP A 210 -13.76 -2.95 2.69
N GLU A 211 -13.35 -3.04 1.42
CA GLU A 211 -13.10 -4.33 0.76
C GLU A 211 -11.61 -4.72 0.71
N PRO A 212 -11.30 -6.00 0.96
CA PRO A 212 -9.94 -6.51 0.80
C PRO A 212 -9.45 -6.26 -0.63
N ASP A 213 -8.13 -6.14 -0.78
CA ASP A 213 -7.45 -5.85 -2.04
C ASP A 213 -8.15 -6.57 -3.21
N PRO A 214 -8.56 -5.88 -4.29
CA PRO A 214 -9.01 -6.55 -5.50
C PRO A 214 -7.85 -7.17 -6.30
N SER A 215 -6.61 -6.88 -5.89
CA SER A 215 -5.37 -7.34 -6.51
C SER A 215 -4.50 -8.23 -5.62
N PRO A 216 -5.02 -9.28 -4.96
CA PRO A 216 -4.20 -10.45 -4.85
C PRO A 216 -4.08 -10.96 -6.29
N GLY A 217 -2.94 -11.50 -6.72
CA GLY A 217 -2.96 -12.33 -7.92
C GLY A 217 -4.15 -13.31 -7.85
N ARG A 218 -4.69 -13.73 -9.01
CA ARG A 218 -5.84 -14.64 -9.13
C ARG A 218 -5.88 -15.62 -7.94
N PRO A 219 -7.01 -15.71 -7.20
CA PRO A 219 -7.07 -16.53 -6.00
C PRO A 219 -6.57 -17.94 -6.26
N VAL A 220 -5.74 -18.45 -5.36
CA VAL A 220 -5.19 -19.81 -5.49
C VAL A 220 -6.11 -20.77 -4.76
N LEU A 221 -6.48 -21.86 -5.44
CA LEU A 221 -7.17 -22.97 -4.80
C LEU A 221 -6.18 -23.70 -3.89
N VAL A 222 -6.53 -23.84 -2.61
CA VAL A 222 -5.70 -24.52 -1.62
C VAL A 222 -6.52 -25.60 -0.95
N SER A 223 -5.89 -26.75 -0.67
CA SER A 223 -6.56 -27.84 0.00
C SER A 223 -7.16 -27.38 1.34
N GLY A 224 -8.46 -27.62 1.53
CA GLY A 224 -9.19 -27.18 2.72
C GLY A 224 -8.58 -27.68 4.03
N CYS A 225 -7.93 -28.86 4.01
CA CYS A 225 -7.27 -29.41 5.19
C CYS A 225 -6.06 -28.59 5.65
N LEU A 226 -5.39 -27.89 4.73
CA LEU A 226 -4.29 -26.97 5.05
C LEU A 226 -4.77 -25.69 5.72
N LEU A 227 -6.07 -25.39 5.61
CA LEU A 227 -6.73 -24.26 6.26
C LEU A 227 -7.49 -24.66 7.53
N GLY A 228 -7.35 -25.92 7.97
CA GLY A 228 -7.99 -26.42 9.19
C GLY A 228 -9.38 -27.00 8.97
N LEU A 229 -9.84 -27.17 7.73
CA LEU A 229 -11.09 -27.89 7.47
C LEU A 229 -10.86 -29.39 7.65
N ASN A 230 -11.73 -30.02 8.42
CA ASN A 230 -11.72 -31.47 8.69
C ASN A 230 -12.20 -32.26 7.48
N CYS A 231 -11.45 -32.23 6.38
CA CYS A 231 -11.82 -32.82 5.10
C CYS A 231 -10.83 -33.88 4.59
N ARG A 232 -9.83 -34.26 5.40
CA ARG A 232 -8.96 -35.41 5.09
C ARG A 232 -9.74 -36.71 5.09
N TYR A 233 -9.15 -37.75 4.51
CA TYR A 233 -9.72 -39.09 4.48
C TYR A 233 -10.00 -39.64 5.90
N ASP A 234 -9.18 -39.27 6.88
CA ASP A 234 -9.30 -39.66 8.30
C ASP A 234 -10.24 -38.74 9.11
N GLY A 235 -10.89 -37.76 8.47
CA GLY A 235 -11.71 -36.77 9.16
C GLY A 235 -10.94 -35.69 9.91
N GLY A 236 -9.61 -35.66 9.80
CA GLY A 236 -8.76 -34.63 10.38
C GLY A 236 -8.44 -33.49 9.43
N HIS A 237 -7.48 -32.65 9.86
CA HIS A 237 -6.91 -31.57 9.07
C HIS A 237 -5.37 -31.58 9.15
N CYS A 238 -4.71 -30.68 8.42
CA CYS A 238 -3.27 -30.49 8.46
C CYS A 238 -2.97 -28.99 8.38
N LEU A 239 -3.42 -28.24 9.40
CA LEU A 239 -3.39 -26.78 9.39
C LEU A 239 -1.96 -26.26 9.17
N ASP A 240 -1.79 -25.41 8.14
CA ASP A 240 -0.59 -24.63 7.93
C ASP A 240 -0.88 -23.17 8.29
N PRO A 241 -0.34 -22.65 9.41
CA PRO A 241 -0.56 -21.28 9.84
C PRO A 241 -0.19 -20.21 8.79
N ARG A 242 0.71 -20.52 7.85
CA ARG A 242 1.09 -19.60 6.77
C ARG A 242 -0.06 -19.38 5.78
N LEU A 243 -0.82 -20.43 5.50
CA LEU A 243 -1.95 -20.39 4.58
C LEU A 243 -3.17 -19.71 5.20
N VAL A 244 -3.35 -19.81 6.52
CA VAL A 244 -4.39 -19.06 7.27
C VAL A 244 -4.21 -17.56 7.09
N GLN A 245 -2.97 -17.06 7.18
CA GLN A 245 -2.66 -15.65 6.96
C GLN A 245 -2.90 -15.20 5.51
N TRP A 246 -2.87 -16.12 4.54
CA TRP A 246 -3.19 -15.82 3.15
C TRP A 246 -4.69 -15.84 2.87
N ALA A 247 -5.42 -16.77 3.51
CA ALA A 247 -6.87 -16.81 3.48
C ALA A 247 -7.50 -15.57 4.12
N ALA A 248 -6.97 -15.11 5.27
CA ALA A 248 -7.39 -13.86 5.92
C ALA A 248 -7.23 -12.62 5.03
N ARG A 249 -6.36 -12.70 4.00
CA ARG A 249 -6.09 -11.64 3.03
C ARG A 249 -6.81 -11.87 1.68
N GLY A 250 -7.80 -12.76 1.63
CA GLY A 250 -8.59 -13.03 0.43
C GLY A 250 -7.83 -13.68 -0.73
N ARG A 251 -6.62 -14.22 -0.49
CA ARG A 251 -5.75 -14.76 -1.56
C ARG A 251 -6.02 -16.23 -1.89
N VAL A 252 -6.85 -16.89 -1.09
CA VAL A 252 -7.01 -18.34 -1.08
C VAL A 252 -8.47 -18.70 -1.07
N ILE A 253 -8.85 -19.68 -1.91
CA ILE A 253 -10.15 -20.32 -1.88
C ILE A 253 -9.94 -21.77 -1.37
N PRO A 254 -10.47 -22.13 -0.20
CA PRO A 254 -10.39 -23.50 0.30
C PRO A 254 -11.18 -24.45 -0.60
N ILE A 255 -10.59 -25.58 -0.96
CA ILE A 255 -11.28 -26.65 -1.68
C ILE A 255 -10.81 -28.03 -1.22
N CYS A 256 -11.72 -28.99 -1.09
CA CYS A 256 -11.38 -30.41 -1.03
C CYS A 256 -11.93 -31.04 -2.31
N PRO A 257 -11.09 -31.38 -3.30
CA PRO A 257 -11.58 -31.91 -4.58
C PRO A 257 -12.37 -33.21 -4.40
N GLU A 258 -12.04 -34.02 -3.40
CA GLU A 258 -12.75 -35.27 -3.12
C GLU A 258 -14.17 -35.05 -2.61
N VAL A 259 -14.34 -34.13 -1.65
CA VAL A 259 -15.66 -33.79 -1.09
C VAL A 259 -16.51 -33.06 -2.14
N ALA A 260 -15.89 -32.16 -2.91
CA ALA A 260 -16.53 -31.53 -4.06
C ALA A 260 -16.94 -32.57 -5.13
N GLY A 261 -16.18 -33.66 -5.25
CA GLY A 261 -16.49 -34.83 -6.07
C GLY A 261 -17.46 -35.84 -5.44
N GLY A 262 -18.02 -35.55 -4.25
CA GLY A 262 -19.05 -36.37 -3.59
C GLY A 262 -18.53 -37.45 -2.64
N LEU A 263 -17.23 -37.52 -2.35
CA LEU A 263 -16.69 -38.47 -1.37
C LEU A 263 -17.03 -38.04 0.06
N SER A 264 -17.27 -39.03 0.93
CA SER A 264 -17.57 -38.81 2.34
C SER A 264 -16.35 -38.36 3.15
N ILE A 265 -16.62 -37.87 4.37
CA ILE A 265 -15.62 -37.69 5.43
C ILE A 265 -16.11 -38.49 6.65
N PRO A 266 -15.34 -39.47 7.15
CA PRO A 266 -14.11 -40.03 6.58
C PRO A 266 -14.35 -40.82 5.28
N ARG A 267 -13.27 -41.15 4.57
CA ARG A 267 -13.26 -42.01 3.36
C ARG A 267 -12.00 -42.90 3.36
N PRO A 268 -12.00 -44.02 2.61
CA PRO A 268 -10.78 -44.81 2.42
C PRO A 268 -9.64 -43.99 1.80
N LEU A 269 -8.40 -44.38 2.11
CA LEU A 269 -7.21 -43.83 1.48
C LEU A 269 -7.24 -44.06 -0.03
N ALA A 270 -7.03 -43.00 -0.80
CA ALA A 270 -6.79 -43.08 -2.24
C ALA A 270 -5.28 -43.26 -2.46
N GLU A 271 -4.83 -44.51 -2.37
CA GLU A 271 -3.43 -44.88 -2.63
C GLU A 271 -3.31 -45.60 -3.97
N ILE A 272 -2.23 -45.31 -4.70
CA ILE A 272 -1.87 -46.05 -5.91
C ILE A 272 -1.44 -47.46 -5.46
N GLN A 273 -2.22 -48.47 -5.83
CA GLN A 273 -1.87 -49.87 -5.57
C GLN A 273 -1.21 -50.51 -6.79
N GLY A 274 0.11 -50.70 -6.73
CA GLY A 274 0.88 -51.51 -7.67
C GLY A 274 1.01 -50.91 -9.09
N GLY A 275 2.21 -50.43 -9.42
CA GLY A 275 2.54 -49.90 -10.75
C GLY A 275 3.12 -48.49 -10.69
N PRO A 276 3.83 -48.04 -11.73
CA PRO A 276 4.42 -46.71 -11.75
C PRO A 276 3.34 -45.64 -12.03
N ALA A 277 3.59 -44.41 -11.59
CA ALA A 277 2.61 -43.31 -11.65
C ALA A 277 2.11 -42.99 -13.07
N GLU A 278 2.89 -43.36 -14.10
CA GLU A 278 2.53 -43.16 -15.50
C GLU A 278 1.32 -44.02 -15.94
N ALA A 279 0.90 -45.02 -15.17
CA ALA A 279 -0.20 -45.93 -15.51
C ALA A 279 -1.61 -45.43 -15.12
N ILE A 280 -1.74 -44.21 -14.56
CA ILE A 280 -2.98 -43.73 -13.90
C ILE A 280 -3.58 -42.45 -14.54
N LEU A 281 -3.17 -42.08 -15.76
CA LEU A 281 -3.77 -40.98 -16.53
C LEU A 281 -4.24 -41.46 -17.90
#